data_AF-A0A967LKM3-F1
#
_entry.id   AF-A0A967LKM3-F1
#
_cell.length_a   1.000
_cell.length_b   1.000
_cell.length_c   1.000
_cell.angle_alpha   90.00
_cell.angle_beta   90.00
_cell.angle_gamma   90.00
#
_symmetry.space_group_name_H-M   'P 1'
#
loop_
_entity.id
_entity.type
_entity.pdbx_description
1 polymer ?
#
loop_
_entity_poly.entity_id
_entity_poly.type
_entity_poly.pdbx_seq_one_letter_code
_entity_poly.pdbx_strand_id
1 'polypeptide(L)'
;REWGLPALHAYGRLGSTNDVARDLAEGGAPAGTAVLAEEQTRGRGRRGRTWRDAPGGSLLLSMVFRPTDPASPLTVRLGLAA
;
A
#
# COMPACT_ATOMS: atom_id res chain seq x y z
N ARG A 1 -6.67 0.14 20.40
CA ARG A 1 -5.24 0.39 20.16
C ARG A 1 -5.18 1.38 19.01
N GLU A 2 -4.83 2.64 19.27
CA GLU A 2 -4.71 3.67 18.23
C GLU A 2 -3.36 3.50 17.54
N TRP A 3 -3.36 3.26 16.24
CA TRP A 3 -2.16 2.90 15.49
C TRP A 3 -1.32 4.11 15.04
N GLY A 4 -1.70 5.33 15.46
CA GLY A 4 -1.06 6.57 15.02
C GLY A 4 -1.20 6.84 13.51
N LEU A 5 -2.02 6.05 12.80
CA LEU A 5 -2.32 6.25 11.39
C LEU A 5 -3.45 7.27 11.24
N PRO A 6 -3.33 8.25 10.33
CA PRO A 6 -4.40 9.20 10.11
C PRO A 6 -5.65 8.56 9.49
N ALA A 7 -5.48 7.46 8.73
CA ALA A 7 -6.60 6.66 8.20
C ALA A 7 -6.15 5.23 7.83
N LEU A 8 -7.06 4.27 8.01
CA LEU A 8 -6.90 2.88 7.62
C LEU A 8 -8.12 2.40 6.82
N HIS A 9 -7.89 1.96 5.58
CA HIS A 9 -8.93 1.39 4.73
C HIS A 9 -8.69 -0.12 4.57
N ALA A 10 -9.61 -0.95 5.07
CA ALA A 10 -9.50 -2.40 4.99
C ALA A 10 -10.57 -2.97 4.06
N TYR A 11 -10.18 -3.91 3.20
CA TYR A 11 -11.04 -4.55 2.22
C TYR A 11 -10.90 -6.06 2.30
N GLY A 12 -11.99 -6.81 2.14
CA GLY A 12 -11.87 -8.27 1.93
C GLY A 12 -11.20 -8.58 0.58
N ARG A 13 -11.65 -7.93 -0.49
CA ARG A 13 -11.17 -8.18 -1.85
C ARG A 13 -11.19 -6.91 -2.68
N LEU A 14 -10.13 -6.67 -3.47
CA LEU A 14 -10.06 -5.55 -4.42
C LEU A 14 -9.16 -5.87 -5.63
N GLY A 15 -9.01 -4.89 -6.53
CA GLY A 15 -8.05 -4.95 -7.64
C GLY A 15 -6.60 -4.94 -7.16
N SER A 16 -6.15 -3.79 -6.64
CA SER A 16 -4.84 -3.64 -6.01
C SER A 16 -4.88 -2.59 -4.89
N THR A 17 -4.26 -2.88 -3.74
CA THR A 17 -4.07 -1.94 -2.63
C THR A 17 -3.30 -0.70 -3.07
N ASN A 18 -2.33 -0.85 -3.97
CA ASN A 18 -1.55 0.26 -4.51
C ASN A 18 -2.37 1.14 -5.47
N ASP A 19 -3.39 0.60 -6.14
CA ASP A 19 -4.30 1.42 -6.96
C ASP A 19 -5.17 2.30 -6.07
N VAL A 20 -5.81 1.70 -5.08
CA VAL A 20 -6.65 2.44 -4.13
C VAL A 20 -5.82 3.46 -3.34
N ALA A 21 -4.62 3.10 -2.90
CA ALA A 21 -3.74 4.04 -2.20
C ALA A 21 -3.32 5.23 -3.07
N ARG A 22 -3.10 5.01 -4.38
CA ARG A 22 -2.82 6.10 -5.33
C ARG A 22 -4.03 7.00 -5.48
N ASP A 23 -5.21 6.44 -5.71
CA ASP A 23 -6.44 7.22 -5.90
C ASP A 23 -6.76 8.06 -4.64
N LEU A 24 -6.55 7.49 -3.44
CA LEU A 24 -6.65 8.22 -2.17
C LEU A 24 -5.62 9.35 -2.06
N ALA A 25 -4.37 9.10 -2.45
CA ALA A 25 -3.32 10.11 -2.42
C ALA A 25 -3.61 11.28 -3.36
N GLU A 26 -4.11 10.99 -4.58
CA GLU A 26 -4.58 11.97 -5.57
C GLU A 26 -5.79 12.75 -5.04
N GLY A 27 -6.69 12.10 -4.30
CA GLY A 27 -7.78 12.73 -3.56
C GLY A 27 -7.37 13.52 -2.31
N GLY A 28 -6.06 13.63 -2.02
CA GLY A 28 -5.56 14.46 -0.92
C GLY A 28 -5.40 13.74 0.43
N ALA A 29 -5.53 12.40 0.49
CA ALA A 29 -5.38 11.66 1.74
C ALA A 29 -4.03 11.93 2.42
N PRO A 30 -3.97 12.10 3.76
CA PRO A 30 -2.74 12.46 4.47
C PRO A 30 -1.65 11.37 4.38
N ALA A 31 -0.38 11.77 4.58
CA ALA A 31 0.73 10.82 4.63
C ALA A 31 0.54 9.88 5.82
N GLY A 32 0.81 8.58 5.64
CA GLY A 32 0.49 7.54 6.62
C GLY A 32 -0.90 6.91 6.43
N THR A 33 -1.73 7.40 5.51
CA THR A 33 -2.96 6.69 5.13
C THR A 33 -2.60 5.31 4.57
N ALA A 34 -3.21 4.26 5.11
CA ALA A 34 -2.91 2.88 4.75
C ALA A 34 -4.12 2.16 4.15
N VAL A 35 -3.84 1.23 3.23
CA VAL A 35 -4.81 0.37 2.57
C VAL A 35 -4.40 -1.07 2.76
N LEU A 36 -5.30 -1.89 3.31
CA LEU A 36 -5.12 -3.31 3.59
C LEU A 36 -6.12 -4.15 2.80
N ALA A 37 -5.72 -5.36 2.47
CA ALA A 37 -6.63 -6.34 1.91
C ALA A 37 -6.30 -7.79 2.22
N GLU A 38 -7.33 -8.63 2.25
CA GLU A 38 -7.15 -10.09 2.32
C GLU A 38 -6.84 -10.71 0.95
N GLU A 39 -7.35 -10.10 -0.14
CA GLU A 39 -7.11 -10.58 -1.51
C GLU A 39 -6.98 -9.43 -2.54
N GLN A 40 -5.99 -9.55 -3.44
CA GLN A 40 -5.86 -8.72 -4.65
C GLN A 40 -6.10 -9.56 -5.91
N THR A 41 -7.05 -9.12 -6.75
CA THR A 41 -7.40 -9.77 -8.03
C THR A 41 -6.54 -9.31 -9.20
N ARG A 42 -5.90 -8.14 -9.08
CA ARG A 42 -5.07 -7.50 -10.12
C ARG A 42 -3.77 -6.95 -9.52
N GLY A 43 -3.19 -7.69 -8.56
CA GLY A 43 -1.93 -7.32 -7.90
C GLY A 43 -0.79 -7.12 -8.90
N ARG A 44 0.01 -6.08 -8.69
CA ARG A 44 1.12 -5.72 -9.60
C ARG A 44 2.47 -5.83 -8.89
N GLY A 45 3.40 -6.52 -9.54
CA GLY A 45 4.80 -6.56 -9.18
C GLY A 45 5.65 -5.61 -10.05
N ARG A 46 6.94 -5.53 -9.73
CA ARG A 46 7.90 -4.71 -10.49
C ARG A 46 8.10 -5.23 -11.92
N ARG A 47 8.35 -4.31 -12.85
CA ARG A 47 8.66 -4.59 -14.27
C ARG A 47 7.56 -5.39 -14.97
N GLY A 48 6.30 -5.00 -14.76
CA GLY A 48 5.14 -5.62 -15.42
C GLY A 48 4.74 -7.00 -14.92
N ARG A 49 5.43 -7.55 -13.91
CA ARG A 49 5.05 -8.83 -13.31
C ARG A 49 3.73 -8.72 -12.55
N THR A 50 2.99 -9.81 -12.49
CA THR A 50 1.78 -9.91 -11.65
C THR A 50 2.16 -10.34 -10.24
N TRP A 51 1.52 -9.76 -9.24
CA TRP A 51 1.54 -10.27 -7.87
C TRP A 51 0.31 -11.14 -7.65
N ARG A 52 0.51 -12.40 -7.27
CA ARG A 52 -0.56 -13.35 -6.97
C ARG A 52 -0.32 -13.96 -5.60
N ASP A 53 -1.41 -14.20 -4.89
CA ASP A 53 -1.39 -14.84 -3.59
C ASP A 53 -2.70 -15.56 -3.33
N ALA A 54 -2.69 -16.53 -2.42
CA ALA A 54 -3.91 -17.10 -1.88
C ALA A 54 -4.59 -16.08 -0.94
N PRO A 55 -5.93 -16.09 -0.81
CA PRO A 55 -6.61 -15.26 0.18
C PRO A 55 -6.03 -15.47 1.58
N GLY A 56 -5.62 -14.37 2.23
CA GLY A 56 -4.99 -14.40 3.55
C GLY A 56 -3.56 -14.97 3.60
N GLY A 57 -2.93 -15.27 2.45
CA GLY A 57 -1.57 -15.83 2.37
C GLY A 57 -0.47 -14.81 2.70
N SER A 58 -0.74 -13.53 2.51
CA SER A 58 0.19 -12.42 2.72
C SER A 58 -0.53 -11.21 3.30
N LEU A 59 0.25 -10.34 3.95
CA LEU A 59 -0.18 -8.99 4.28
C LEU A 59 -0.15 -8.11 3.03
N LEU A 60 -1.31 -7.89 2.42
CA LEU A 60 -1.43 -6.99 1.27
C LEU A 60 -1.65 -5.56 1.77
N LEU A 61 -0.60 -4.75 1.73
CA LEU A 61 -0.58 -3.39 2.30
C LEU A 61 -0.06 -2.38 1.27
N SER A 62 -0.61 -1.17 1.29
CA SER A 62 -0.03 0.01 0.66
C SER A 62 -0.22 1.22 1.57
N MET A 63 0.72 2.16 1.54
CA MET A 63 0.68 3.35 2.39
C MET A 63 1.09 4.59 1.59
N VAL A 64 0.38 5.69 1.83
CA VAL A 64 0.67 7.00 1.22
C VAL A 64 1.89 7.62 1.91
N PHE A 65 2.96 7.84 1.16
CA PHE A 65 4.14 8.57 1.62
C PHE A 65 4.32 9.85 0.80
N ARG A 66 4.71 10.94 1.47
CA ARG A 66 5.05 12.23 0.85
C ARG A 66 6.49 12.62 1.22
N PRO A 67 7.50 12.05 0.54
CA PRO A 67 8.88 12.39 0.81
C PRO A 67 9.16 13.85 0.43
N THR A 68 9.91 14.55 1.26
CA THR A 68 10.40 15.90 0.97
C THR A 68 11.70 15.89 0.17
N ASP A 69 12.44 14.78 0.21
CA ASP A 69 13.68 14.56 -0.54
C ASP A 69 13.45 13.60 -1.73
N PRO A 70 13.57 14.08 -2.98
CA PRO A 70 13.41 13.25 -4.17
C PRO A 70 14.53 12.22 -4.34
N ALA A 71 15.69 12.40 -3.70
CA ALA A 71 16.79 11.42 -3.72
C ALA A 71 16.64 10.33 -2.65
N SER A 72 15.57 10.36 -1.85
CA SER A 72 15.41 9.41 -0.75
C SER A 72 15.31 7.96 -1.26
N PRO A 73 16.10 7.00 -0.73
CA PRO A 73 16.04 5.59 -1.13
C PRO A 73 14.83 4.89 -0.47
N LEU A 74 13.62 5.42 -0.66
CA LEU A 74 12.39 5.01 0.00
C LEU A 74 12.12 3.51 -0.10
N THR A 75 12.30 2.94 -1.30
CA THR A 75 12.08 1.51 -1.53
C THR A 75 12.96 0.63 -0.65
N VAL A 76 14.22 1.05 -0.41
CA VAL A 76 15.15 0.33 0.46
C VAL A 76 14.74 0.49 1.92
N ARG A 77 14.39 1.72 2.33
CA ARG A 77 13.97 2.01 3.72
C ARG A 77 12.69 1.26 4.11
N LEU A 78 11.71 1.23 3.22
CA LEU A 78 10.45 0.49 3.45
C LEU A 78 10.69 -1.02 3.49
N GLY A 79 11.60 -1.55 2.69
CA GLY A 79 11.96 -2.97 2.73
C GLY A 79 12.64 -3.40 4.03
N LEU A 80 13.43 -2.53 4.66
CA LEU A 80 14.08 -2.81 5.96
C LEU A 80 13.13 -2.67 7.16
N ALA A 81 12.01 -1.99 7.01
CA ALA A 81 11.04 -1.76 8.07
C ALA A 81 9.95 -2.84 8.15
N ALA A 82 9.96 -3.81 7.23
CA ALA A 82 8.98 -4.89 7.09
C ALA A 82 9.32 -6.12 7.93
#